data_AF-A0A2C5YKP6-F1
#
_entry.id   AF-A0A2C5YKP6-F1
#
_cell.length_a   1.000
_cell.length_b   1.000
_cell.length_c   1.000
_cell.angle_alpha   90.00
_cell.angle_beta   90.00
_cell.angle_gamma   90.00
#
_symmetry.space_group_name_H-M   'P 1'
#
loop_
_entity.id
_entity.type
_entity.pdbx_description
1 polymer ?
#
loop_
_entity_poly.entity_id
_entity_poly.type
_entity_poly.pdbx_seq_one_letter_code
_entity_poly.pdbx_strand_id
1 'polypeptide(L)'
;MTAPHHPFSHAISPADSFQLLPESQKTGEAEDALYEAQIKEVEAWWSTPRFAGVKRPYSAADVVSKRGTQTISYPSSVMATKLFNLIRERLSRGEPIHTLGAIDPIQMTQQAPHQEVLYISGWACSSLLTTTNEVSPDFGDYPGTRGGG
;
A
#
# COMPACT_ATOMS: atom_id res chain seq x y z
N MET A 1 -35.96 2.61 -17.49
CA MET A 1 -35.12 3.81 -17.69
C MET A 1 -34.18 3.88 -16.50
N THR A 2 -32.97 3.34 -16.64
CA THR A 2 -31.97 3.26 -15.58
C THR A 2 -31.22 4.58 -15.55
N ALA A 3 -31.21 5.26 -14.41
CA ALA A 3 -30.54 6.55 -14.27
C ALA A 3 -29.03 6.43 -14.53
N PRO A 4 -28.39 7.44 -15.14
CA PRO A 4 -26.95 7.43 -15.40
C PRO A 4 -26.17 7.37 -14.09
N HIS A 5 -25.26 6.40 -13.97
CA HIS A 5 -24.30 6.30 -12.86
C HIS A 5 -23.45 7.56 -12.83
N HIS A 6 -23.59 8.36 -11.77
CA HIS A 6 -22.78 9.55 -11.54
C HIS A 6 -21.35 9.11 -11.18
N PRO A 7 -20.31 9.48 -11.95
CA PRO A 7 -18.93 9.01 -11.73
C PRO A 7 -18.29 9.56 -10.45
N PHE A 8 -18.95 10.50 -9.77
CA PHE A 8 -18.53 11.04 -8.46
C PHE A 8 -19.41 10.58 -7.29
N SER A 9 -20.28 9.59 -7.49
CA SER A 9 -21.08 9.01 -6.39
C SER A 9 -20.28 7.93 -5.66
N HIS A 10 -19.08 8.27 -5.20
CA HIS A 10 -18.48 7.53 -4.10
C HIS A 10 -19.09 8.10 -2.82
N ALA A 11 -19.63 7.23 -1.96
CA ALA A 11 -20.04 7.65 -0.63
C ALA A 11 -18.86 8.40 0.03
N ILE A 12 -19.11 9.60 0.55
CA ILE A 12 -18.09 10.40 1.22
C ILE A 12 -17.56 9.56 2.38
N SER A 13 -16.23 9.39 2.45
CA SER A 13 -15.64 8.58 3.52
C SER A 13 -15.93 9.22 4.88
N PRO A 14 -15.95 8.46 6.00
CA PRO A 14 -16.11 9.03 7.33
C PRO A 14 -15.05 10.11 7.62
N ALA A 15 -13.82 9.91 7.13
CA ALA A 15 -12.73 10.88 7.25
C ALA A 15 -13.02 12.18 6.48
N ASP A 16 -13.48 12.09 5.22
CA ASP A 16 -13.82 13.28 4.43
C ASP A 16 -15.03 14.00 5.03
N SER A 17 -16.02 13.26 5.54
CA SER A 17 -17.18 13.84 6.23
C SER A 17 -16.77 14.64 7.47
N PHE A 18 -15.83 14.12 8.25
CA PHE A 18 -15.26 14.81 9.40
C PHE A 18 -14.50 16.09 9.01
N GLN A 19 -13.77 16.08 7.88
CA GLN A 19 -13.05 17.26 7.43
C GLN A 19 -13.96 18.40 6.96
N LEU A 20 -15.14 18.07 6.44
CA LEU A 20 -16.13 19.05 5.99
C LEU A 20 -16.90 19.74 7.13
N LEU A 21 -16.77 19.25 8.37
CA LEU A 21 -17.42 19.86 9.54
C LEU A 21 -16.75 21.20 9.91
N PRO A 22 -17.51 22.16 10.47
CA PRO A 22 -16.94 23.35 11.09
C PRO A 22 -16.01 22.97 12.24
N GLU A 23 -14.89 23.69 12.41
CA GLU A 23 -13.89 23.43 13.46
C GLU A 23 -14.49 23.35 14.88
N SER A 24 -15.53 24.15 15.17
CA SER A 24 -16.22 24.15 16.46
C SER A 24 -17.00 22.86 16.76
N GLN A 25 -17.27 22.03 15.76
CA GLN A 25 -18.04 20.79 15.86
C GLN A 25 -17.16 19.54 15.71
N LYS A 26 -15.85 19.71 15.45
CA LYS A 26 -14.93 18.58 15.27
C LYS A 26 -14.57 17.90 16.59
N THR A 27 -14.53 18.64 17.69
CA THR A 27 -14.10 18.13 18.99
C THR A 27 -15.25 17.40 19.70
N GLY A 28 -14.97 16.25 20.31
CA GLY A 28 -15.95 15.46 21.05
C GLY A 28 -16.68 14.44 20.19
N GLU A 29 -18.00 14.58 20.02
CA GLU A 29 -18.85 13.55 19.39
C GLU A 29 -18.43 13.20 17.96
N ALA A 30 -18.00 14.20 17.16
CA ALA A 30 -17.57 13.95 15.78
C ALA A 30 -16.22 13.21 15.70
N GLU A 31 -15.32 13.47 16.65
CA GLU A 31 -14.02 12.79 16.76
C GLU A 31 -14.21 11.35 17.23
N ASP A 32 -15.04 11.13 18.25
CA ASP A 32 -15.39 9.79 18.75
C ASP A 32 -16.07 8.96 17.65
N ALA A 33 -17.01 9.56 16.92
CA ALA A 33 -17.68 8.89 15.81
C ALA A 33 -16.72 8.52 14.66
N LEU A 34 -15.77 9.40 14.32
CA LEU A 34 -14.73 9.10 13.33
C LEU A 34 -13.84 7.95 13.81
N TYR A 35 -13.40 7.99 15.07
CA TYR A 35 -12.54 6.98 15.66
C TYR A 35 -13.19 5.60 15.66
N GLU A 36 -14.45 5.49 16.11
CA GLU A 36 -15.20 4.24 16.07
C GLU A 36 -15.42 3.72 14.64
N ALA A 37 -15.71 4.62 13.70
CA ALA A 37 -15.89 4.25 12.29
C ALA A 37 -14.59 3.69 11.69
N GLN A 38 -13.44 4.31 11.99
CA GLN A 38 -12.13 3.86 11.53
C GLN A 38 -11.73 2.52 12.13
N ILE A 39 -12.04 2.26 13.40
CA ILE A 39 -11.80 0.95 14.02
C ILE A 39 -12.60 -0.13 13.28
N LYS A 40 -13.90 0.08 13.08
CA LYS A 40 -14.77 -0.88 12.39
C LYS A 40 -14.29 -1.14 10.96
N GLU A 41 -13.83 -0.11 10.25
CA GLU A 41 -13.26 -0.24 8.92
C GLU A 41 -11.99 -1.10 8.93
N VAL A 42 -11.07 -0.87 9.87
CA VAL A 42 -9.83 -1.64 10.00
C VAL A 42 -10.11 -3.10 10.37
N GLU A 43 -11.05 -3.35 11.28
CA GLU A 43 -11.46 -4.70 11.68
C GLU A 43 -12.09 -5.45 10.50
N ALA A 44 -13.01 -4.80 9.77
CA ALA A 44 -13.60 -5.36 8.56
C ALA A 44 -12.52 -5.66 7.50
N TRP A 45 -11.58 -4.73 7.29
CA TRP A 45 -10.46 -4.93 6.39
C TRP A 45 -9.58 -6.11 6.80
N TRP A 46 -9.28 -6.27 8.10
CA TRP A 46 -8.48 -7.38 8.62
C TRP A 46 -9.18 -8.74 8.53
N SER A 47 -10.51 -8.75 8.51
CA SER A 47 -11.30 -9.97 8.31
C SER A 47 -11.25 -10.51 6.88
N THR A 48 -10.73 -9.73 5.93
CA THR A 48 -10.67 -10.17 4.52
C THR A 48 -9.72 -11.36 4.33
N PRO A 49 -9.95 -12.22 3.31
CA PRO A 49 -9.08 -13.36 3.02
C PRO A 49 -7.60 -12.99 2.79
N ARG A 50 -7.33 -11.73 2.46
CA ARG A 50 -5.99 -11.16 2.29
C ARG A 50 -5.08 -11.38 3.50
N PHE A 51 -5.66 -11.41 4.70
CA PHE A 51 -4.95 -11.50 5.97
C PHE A 51 -5.15 -12.84 6.68
N ALA A 52 -5.71 -13.84 6.00
CA ALA A 52 -5.81 -15.19 6.54
C ALA A 52 -4.43 -15.70 6.96
N GLY A 53 -4.29 -16.07 8.24
CA GLY A 53 -3.03 -16.55 8.83
C GLY A 53 -2.07 -15.46 9.32
N VAL A 54 -2.37 -14.17 9.14
CA VAL A 54 -1.54 -13.07 9.65
C VAL A 54 -1.85 -12.83 11.13
N LYS A 55 -0.86 -13.04 12.01
CA LYS A 55 -0.96 -12.73 13.44
C LYS A 55 -0.41 -11.32 13.71
N ARG A 56 -1.19 -10.48 14.39
CA ARG A 56 -0.81 -9.12 14.79
C ARG A 56 -0.74 -9.04 16.32
N PRO A 57 0.35 -8.57 16.93
CA PRO A 57 0.47 -8.41 18.38
C PRO A 57 -0.13 -7.09 18.90
N TYR A 58 -0.99 -6.43 18.12
CA TYR A 58 -1.61 -5.13 18.40
C TYR A 58 -3.05 -5.10 17.88
N SER A 59 -3.86 -4.21 18.45
CA SER A 59 -5.28 -4.06 18.12
C SER A 59 -5.52 -3.09 16.95
N ALA A 60 -6.74 -3.09 16.40
CA ALA A 60 -7.15 -2.11 15.41
C ALA A 60 -7.13 -0.68 15.99
N ALA A 61 -7.52 -0.53 17.26
CA ALA A 61 -7.46 0.73 18.00
C ALA A 61 -6.03 1.28 18.09
N ASP A 62 -5.03 0.43 18.37
CA ASP A 62 -3.63 0.85 18.42
C ASP A 62 -3.17 1.45 17.08
N VAL A 63 -3.61 0.85 15.96
CA VAL A 63 -3.30 1.35 14.62
C VAL A 63 -4.03 2.65 14.32
N VAL A 64 -5.33 2.73 14.62
CA VAL A 64 -6.15 3.93 14.37
C VAL A 64 -5.66 5.11 15.21
N SER A 65 -5.21 4.89 16.45
CA SER A 65 -4.65 5.94 17.32
C SER A 65 -3.41 6.63 16.73
N LYS A 66 -2.73 6.01 15.76
CA LYS A 66 -1.56 6.55 15.07
C LYS A 66 -1.90 7.08 13.68
N ARG A 67 -3.15 6.95 13.22
CA ARG A 67 -3.63 7.53 11.97
C ARG A 67 -3.99 8.99 12.20
N GLY A 68 -3.73 9.80 11.17
CA GLY A 68 -4.28 11.15 11.11
C GLY A 68 -5.75 11.14 10.71
N THR A 69 -6.39 12.30 10.85
CA THR A 69 -7.80 12.52 10.47
C THR A 69 -8.01 12.64 8.95
N GLN A 70 -6.93 12.68 8.16
CA GLN A 70 -6.96 12.73 6.70
C GLN A 70 -6.54 11.39 6.12
N THR A 71 -7.43 10.76 5.36
CA THR A 71 -7.13 9.52 4.66
C THR A 71 -6.31 9.81 3.40
N ILE A 72 -5.26 9.02 3.19
CA ILE A 72 -4.41 9.07 1.99
C ILE A 72 -4.55 7.73 1.26
N SER A 73 -4.89 7.79 -0.04
CA SER A 73 -4.88 6.62 -0.90
C SER A 73 -3.57 6.57 -1.68
N TYR A 74 -2.84 5.46 -1.54
CA TYR A 74 -1.57 5.26 -2.23
C TYR A 74 -1.77 4.40 -3.48
N PRO A 75 -1.22 4.79 -4.65
CA PRO A 75 -1.25 3.96 -5.85
C PRO A 75 -0.62 2.58 -5.66
N SER A 76 0.36 2.48 -4.74
CA SER A 76 0.99 1.22 -4.37
C SER A 76 0.00 0.20 -3.78
N SER A 77 -1.09 0.63 -3.13
CA SER A 77 -2.13 -0.26 -2.61
C SER A 77 -2.86 -1.01 -3.73
N VAL A 78 -3.08 -0.35 -4.86
CA VAL A 78 -3.67 -0.97 -6.06
C VAL A 78 -2.71 -2.03 -6.62
N MET A 79 -1.43 -1.69 -6.72
CA MET A 79 -0.38 -2.62 -7.18
C MET A 79 -0.17 -3.80 -6.23
N ALA A 80 -0.27 -3.59 -4.91
CA ALA A 80 -0.21 -4.67 -3.92
C ALA A 80 -1.40 -5.63 -4.04
N THR A 81 -2.58 -5.10 -4.36
CA THR A 81 -3.77 -5.92 -4.63
C THR A 81 -3.60 -6.73 -5.91
N LYS A 82 -3.07 -6.12 -6.98
CA LYS A 82 -2.71 -6.81 -8.24
C LYS A 82 -1.74 -7.97 -7.98
N LEU A 83 -0.67 -7.71 -7.23
CA LEU A 83 0.33 -8.72 -6.88
C LEU A 83 -0.26 -9.86 -6.05
N PHE A 84 -1.09 -9.54 -5.05
CA PHE A 84 -1.74 -10.56 -4.23
C PHE A 84 -2.62 -11.50 -5.07
N ASN A 85 -3.42 -10.94 -5.98
CA ASN A 85 -4.28 -11.73 -6.87
C ASN A 85 -3.45 -12.65 -7.78
N LEU A 86 -2.35 -12.13 -8.37
CA LEU A 86 -1.44 -12.92 -9.18
C LEU A 86 -0.83 -14.10 -8.41
N ILE A 87 -0.37 -13.86 -7.17
CA ILE A 87 0.19 -14.92 -6.31
C ILE A 87 -0.88 -15.97 -5.98
N ARG A 88 -2.13 -15.58 -5.74
CA ARG A 88 -3.23 -16.51 -5.47
C ARG A 88 -3.57 -17.36 -6.69
N GLU A 89 -3.62 -16.75 -7.88
CA GLU A 89 -3.86 -17.46 -9.14
C GLU A 89 -2.75 -18.46 -9.45
N ARG A 90 -1.48 -18.05 -9.32
CA ARG A 90 -0.33 -18.92 -9.59
C ARG A 90 -0.24 -20.06 -8.57
N LEU A 91 -0.52 -19.78 -7.29
CA LEU A 91 -0.56 -20.82 -6.27
C LEU A 91 -1.68 -21.85 -6.53
N SER A 92 -2.89 -21.42 -6.94
CA SER A 92 -3.97 -22.37 -7.22
C SER A 92 -3.66 -23.28 -8.42
N ARG A 93 -2.82 -22.80 -9.35
CA ARG A 93 -2.30 -23.55 -10.49
C ARG A 93 -1.04 -24.37 -10.17
N GLY A 94 -0.43 -24.17 -9.00
CA GLY A 94 0.85 -24.80 -8.64
C GLY A 94 2.05 -24.30 -9.46
N GLU A 95 1.95 -23.09 -10.03
CA GLU A 95 2.97 -22.52 -10.89
C GLU A 95 3.82 -21.48 -10.14
N PRO A 96 5.12 -21.38 -10.43
CA PRO A 96 5.96 -20.31 -9.92
C PRO A 96 5.71 -18.98 -10.65
N ILE A 97 6.09 -17.87 -10.02
CA ILE A 97 6.23 -16.57 -10.67
C ILE A 97 7.72 -16.32 -10.88
N HIS A 98 8.14 -16.17 -12.13
CA HIS A 98 9.51 -15.86 -12.48
C HIS A 98 9.67 -14.35 -12.69
N THR A 99 10.77 -13.79 -12.19
CA THR A 99 11.14 -12.37 -12.33
C THR A 99 12.66 -12.25 -12.38
N LEU A 100 13.15 -11.18 -12.97
CA LEU A 100 14.56 -10.77 -12.86
C LEU A 100 14.66 -9.46 -12.09
N GLY A 101 15.87 -9.17 -11.60
CA GLY A 101 16.20 -7.87 -11.04
C GLY A 101 16.26 -6.83 -12.15
N ALA A 102 15.62 -5.68 -11.96
CA ALA A 102 15.85 -4.51 -12.80
C ALA A 102 16.65 -3.46 -12.03
N ILE A 103 17.65 -2.88 -12.71
CA ILE A 103 18.53 -1.86 -12.11
C ILE A 103 18.29 -0.46 -12.70
N ASP A 104 17.53 -0.36 -13.80
CA ASP A 104 17.22 0.92 -14.44
C ASP A 104 15.85 0.87 -15.17
N PRO A 105 15.27 2.04 -15.54
CA PRO A 105 14.00 2.10 -16.25
C PRO A 105 14.01 1.49 -17.66
N ILE A 106 15.16 1.46 -18.34
CA ILE A 106 15.28 0.87 -19.68
C ILE A 106 15.09 -0.65 -19.55
N GLN A 107 15.81 -1.29 -18.64
CA GLN A 107 15.63 -2.71 -18.32
C GLN A 107 14.21 -3.02 -17.89
N MET A 108 13.60 -2.17 -17.04
CA MET A 108 12.21 -2.34 -16.65
C MET A 108 11.27 -2.37 -17.86
N THR A 109 11.41 -1.42 -18.80
CA THR A 109 10.54 -1.36 -19.98
C THR A 109 10.74 -2.53 -20.93
N GLN A 110 11.96 -3.07 -21.04
CA GLN A 110 12.22 -4.28 -21.84
C GLN A 110 11.73 -5.56 -21.15
N GLN A 111 11.69 -5.61 -19.82
CA GLN A 111 11.19 -6.77 -19.07
C GLN A 111 9.66 -6.80 -19.00
N ALA A 112 8.99 -5.64 -19.01
CA ALA A 112 7.54 -5.53 -18.81
C ALA A 112 6.67 -6.39 -19.76
N PRO A 113 7.00 -6.60 -21.06
CA PRO A 113 6.23 -7.48 -21.94
C PRO A 113 6.39 -8.98 -21.63
N HIS A 114 7.43 -9.35 -20.88
CA HIS A 114 7.85 -10.74 -20.67
C HIS A 114 7.75 -11.21 -19.22
N GLN A 115 7.54 -10.29 -18.26
CA GLN A 115 7.49 -10.58 -16.83
C GLN A 115 6.28 -9.96 -16.17
N GLU A 116 5.63 -10.71 -15.28
CA GLU A 116 4.43 -10.27 -14.57
C GLU A 116 4.74 -9.47 -13.31
N VAL A 117 5.96 -9.63 -12.78
CA VAL A 117 6.48 -9.01 -11.57
C VAL A 117 7.86 -8.44 -11.88
N LEU A 118 8.20 -7.35 -11.21
CA LEU A 118 9.52 -6.74 -11.22
C LEU A 118 10.15 -6.91 -9.84
N TYR A 119 11.40 -7.38 -9.78
CA TYR A 119 12.16 -7.49 -8.55
C TYR A 119 13.20 -6.37 -8.44
N ILE A 120 13.30 -5.75 -7.26
CA ILE A 120 14.30 -4.74 -6.95
C ILE A 120 15.29 -5.37 -5.95
N SER A 121 16.54 -5.53 -6.38
CA SER A 121 17.58 -6.22 -5.62
C SER A 121 18.36 -5.26 -4.72
N GLY A 122 18.44 -5.56 -3.41
CA GLY A 122 19.27 -4.83 -2.45
C GLY A 122 20.76 -4.86 -2.82
N TRP A 123 21.26 -6.00 -3.30
CA TRP A 123 22.63 -6.15 -3.79
C TRP A 123 22.92 -5.22 -4.98
N ALA A 124 22.02 -5.19 -5.98
CA ALA A 124 22.18 -4.31 -7.13
C ALA A 124 22.13 -2.83 -6.71
N CYS A 125 21.27 -2.51 -5.74
CA CYS A 125 21.24 -1.17 -5.16
C CYS A 125 22.51 -0.79 -4.38
N SER A 126 23.18 -1.77 -3.76
CA SER A 126 24.45 -1.56 -3.04
C SER A 126 25.66 -1.37 -3.96
N SER A 127 25.64 -2.01 -5.13
CA SER A 127 26.75 -1.97 -6.09
C SER A 127 26.62 -0.91 -7.19
N LEU A 128 25.41 -0.43 -7.51
CA LEU A 128 25.18 0.44 -8.69
C LEU A 128 24.28 1.66 -8.43
N LEU A 129 23.50 1.70 -7.34
CA LEU A 129 22.44 2.71 -7.13
C LEU A 129 22.55 3.41 -5.77
N THR A 130 23.75 3.56 -5.20
CA THR A 130 23.94 4.24 -3.91
C THR A 130 23.85 5.75 -4.08
N THR A 131 23.19 6.43 -3.13
CA THR A 131 23.03 7.90 -3.14
C THR A 131 24.33 8.65 -2.88
N THR A 132 25.36 7.95 -2.38
CA THR A 132 26.69 8.48 -2.08
C THR A 132 27.72 8.14 -3.16
N ASN A 133 27.35 7.39 -4.21
CA ASN A 133 28.27 6.78 -5.19
C ASN A 133 29.37 5.88 -4.57
N GLU A 134 29.24 5.55 -3.29
CA GLU A 134 30.10 4.57 -2.62
C GLU A 134 29.59 3.17 -2.96
N VAL A 135 30.46 2.33 -3.49
CA VAL A 135 30.16 0.93 -3.81
C VAL A 135 30.52 0.06 -2.61
N SER A 136 29.55 -0.65 -2.05
CA SER A 136 29.75 -1.51 -0.88
C SER A 136 29.20 -2.92 -1.14
N PRO A 137 29.87 -3.98 -0.64
CA PRO A 137 29.25 -5.31 -0.54
C PRO A 137 27.93 -5.25 0.25
N ASP A 138 27.00 -6.17 -0.04
CA ASP A 138 25.63 -6.18 0.53
C ASP A 138 25.63 -6.48 2.04
N PHE A 139 25.86 -5.45 2.85
CA PHE A 139 25.79 -5.49 4.31
C PHE A 139 24.56 -4.76 4.87
N GLY A 140 23.73 -4.16 4.00
CA GLY A 140 22.59 -3.35 4.43
C GLY A 140 22.99 -2.07 5.18
N ASP A 141 24.23 -1.61 5.06
CA ASP A 141 24.82 -0.44 5.73
C ASP A 141 24.52 0.90 5.03
N TYR A 142 23.70 0.86 3.98
CA TYR A 142 23.36 2.01 3.15
C TYR A 142 22.17 2.83 3.70
N PRO A 143 22.07 4.14 3.36
CA PRO A 143 20.96 5.00 3.80
C PRO A 143 19.57 4.49 3.35
N GLY A 144 18.56 4.63 4.22
CA GLY A 144 17.20 4.08 4.02
C GLY A 144 16.38 4.73 2.90
N THR A 145 16.73 5.93 2.45
CA THR A 145 16.12 6.59 1.28
C THR A 145 17.07 6.53 0.09
N ARG A 146 16.77 5.67 -0.89
CA ARG A 146 17.49 5.57 -2.18
C ARG A 146 16.60 5.93 -3.37
N GLY A 147 16.15 7.18 -3.41
CA GLY A 147 15.38 7.71 -4.54
C GLY A 147 15.47 9.23 -4.53
N GLY A 148 16.42 9.77 -5.30
CA GLY A 148 16.63 11.19 -5.50
C GLY A 148 17.13 11.42 -6.92
N GLY A 149 16.19 11.79 -7.79
CA GLY A 149 16.35 12.04 -9.21
C GLY A 149 14.98 12.23 -9.82
#